data_AF-A0A067M3C5-F1
#
_entry.id   AF-A0A067M3C5-F1
#
_cell.length_a   1.000
_cell.length_b   1.000
_cell.length_c   1.000
_cell.angle_alpha   90.00
_cell.angle_beta   90.00
_cell.angle_gamma   90.00
#
_symmetry.space_group_name_H-M   'P 1'
#
loop_
_entity.id
_entity.type
_entity.pdbx_description
1 polymer ?
#
loop_
_entity_poly.entity_id
_entity_poly.type
_entity_poly.pdbx_seq_one_letter_code
_entity_poly.pdbx_strand_id
1 'polypeptide(L)'
;MIAKQIYWVHTGSVAGFGLGRDISLLKRIGLAPKTKQTNPDYHDLKEIITHILKAHVLCCWLQITGSSSLAELAKSNPSPADLVQWLQLVVDKIILGCDVHNMQRLPTEAQDQVFVNACTFIRDALVFHELVQSIWVGDVGQMMDLLPQLTMMCIGSGNSNYVVEFLDLMQRMTYEWKPEFCDLIWDSCWLANTSGKRNGFFPLDQLQEHNSLWNKVIFVAEGPNASWKYLGMMSPIIPMLRRVSEHVVETFGVASKGKHYQGVSCEKEIELLMAQYIQEKVHTMEMGGHVSPDGLGEDVLWLASEKLMSGDVLKKWKEGKEVYIRETGQSFKGSEWAETDELVQGMGEEHEQDVLENLLSQLSQMMVDIQLM
;
A
#
# COMPACT_ATOMS: atom_id res chain seq x y z
N MET A 1 -6.16 -1.16 -2.83
CA MET A 1 -6.88 -1.03 -1.55
C MET A 1 -6.23 -0.02 -0.62
N ILE A 2 -4.99 -0.25 -0.15
CA ILE A 2 -4.32 0.57 0.89
C ILE A 2 -4.30 2.07 0.56
N ALA A 3 -4.02 2.45 -0.69
CA ALA A 3 -4.12 3.85 -1.13
C ALA A 3 -5.50 4.49 -0.84
N LYS A 4 -6.59 3.73 -1.04
CA LYS A 4 -7.95 4.21 -0.74
C LYS A 4 -8.17 4.34 0.76
N GLN A 5 -7.64 3.42 1.54
CA GLN A 5 -7.72 3.50 2.99
C GLN A 5 -7.02 4.77 3.49
N ILE A 6 -5.75 4.98 3.10
CA ILE A 6 -4.99 6.17 3.46
C ILE A 6 -5.74 7.43 3.04
N TYR A 7 -6.25 7.45 1.82
CA TYR A 7 -7.09 8.54 1.34
C TYR A 7 -8.25 8.81 2.29
N TRP A 8 -9.11 7.83 2.59
CA TRP A 8 -10.30 8.06 3.41
C TRP A 8 -9.99 8.44 4.86
N VAL A 9 -8.96 7.84 5.46
CA VAL A 9 -8.54 8.13 6.85
C VAL A 9 -7.99 9.56 6.96
N HIS A 10 -7.21 9.99 5.97
CA HIS A 10 -6.45 11.24 6.04
C HIS A 10 -7.06 12.39 5.22
N THR A 11 -8.23 12.23 4.59
CA THR A 11 -8.82 13.28 3.74
C THR A 11 -9.18 14.54 4.54
N GLY A 12 -9.95 14.43 5.62
CA GLY A 12 -10.46 15.60 6.34
C GLY A 12 -11.32 16.54 5.47
N SER A 13 -11.45 17.79 5.88
CA SER A 13 -12.11 18.85 5.11
C SER A 13 -11.10 19.73 4.38
N VAL A 14 -11.60 20.54 3.43
CA VAL A 14 -10.77 21.52 2.70
C VAL A 14 -10.25 22.64 3.61
N ALA A 15 -10.93 22.90 4.73
CA ALA A 15 -10.50 23.88 5.72
C ALA A 15 -9.49 23.31 6.73
N GLY A 16 -9.37 21.99 6.80
CA GLY A 16 -8.52 21.28 7.75
C GLY A 16 -7.04 21.25 7.38
N PHE A 17 -6.35 20.21 7.84
CA PHE A 17 -4.93 19.94 7.57
C PHE A 17 -4.71 18.53 7.02
N GLY A 18 -5.73 17.95 6.38
CA GLY A 18 -5.67 16.65 5.71
C GLY A 18 -5.54 16.74 4.18
N LEU A 19 -5.56 15.58 3.52
CA LEU A 19 -5.39 15.46 2.07
C LEU A 19 -6.41 16.26 1.26
N GLY A 20 -7.62 16.49 1.79
CA GLY A 20 -8.67 17.26 1.14
C GLY A 20 -8.25 18.71 0.89
N ARG A 21 -7.51 19.31 1.83
CA ARG A 21 -6.91 20.63 1.65
C ARG A 21 -5.81 20.61 0.59
N ASP A 22 -4.90 19.64 0.66
CA ASP A 22 -3.76 19.55 -0.26
C ASP A 22 -4.22 19.29 -1.70
N ILE A 23 -5.21 18.41 -1.89
CA ILE A 23 -5.86 18.15 -3.18
C ILE A 23 -6.49 19.43 -3.74
N SER A 24 -7.11 20.24 -2.87
CA SER A 24 -7.71 21.53 -3.25
C SER A 24 -6.64 22.55 -3.65
N LEU A 25 -5.56 22.65 -2.88
CA LEU A 25 -4.40 23.52 -3.14
C LEU A 25 -3.75 23.19 -4.49
N LEU A 26 -3.58 21.90 -4.78
CA LEU A 26 -3.04 21.39 -6.03
C LEU A 26 -4.05 21.41 -7.21
N LYS A 27 -5.30 21.81 -6.96
CA LYS A 27 -6.39 21.85 -7.95
C LYS A 27 -6.62 20.51 -8.64
N ARG A 28 -6.43 19.39 -7.93
CA ARG A 28 -6.72 18.04 -8.43
C ARG A 28 -8.21 17.71 -8.27
N ILE A 29 -9.07 18.41 -9.02
CA ILE A 29 -10.55 18.38 -8.90
C ILE A 29 -11.15 16.97 -9.09
N GLY A 30 -10.45 16.07 -9.80
CA GLY A 30 -10.85 14.67 -9.99
C GLY A 30 -10.72 13.82 -8.72
N LEU A 31 -9.89 14.24 -7.77
CA LEU A 31 -9.63 13.58 -6.49
C LEU A 31 -10.35 14.24 -5.31
N ALA A 32 -11.01 15.37 -5.52
CA ALA A 32 -11.82 15.98 -4.47
C ALA A 32 -12.92 14.99 -4.05
N PRO A 33 -13.25 14.86 -2.75
CA PRO A 33 -14.28 13.95 -2.28
C PRO A 33 -15.64 14.32 -2.87
N LYS A 34 -15.95 13.75 -4.03
CA LYS A 34 -17.29 13.67 -4.57
C LYS A 34 -18.01 12.57 -3.79
N THR A 35 -19.33 12.66 -3.71
CA THR A 35 -20.21 11.71 -3.02
C THR A 35 -19.69 10.26 -3.09
N LYS A 36 -19.90 9.46 -2.02
CA LYS A 36 -19.40 8.07 -1.80
C LYS A 36 -19.49 7.09 -2.98
N GLN A 37 -20.12 7.45 -4.10
CA GLN A 37 -20.36 6.63 -5.29
C GLN A 37 -19.26 6.72 -6.36
N THR A 38 -18.41 7.76 -6.41
CA THR A 38 -17.29 7.80 -7.37
C THR A 38 -15.98 7.60 -6.65
N ASN A 39 -15.45 6.37 -6.70
CA ASN A 39 -14.14 6.06 -6.16
C ASN A 39 -13.04 6.68 -7.03
N PRO A 40 -12.05 7.38 -6.45
CA PRO A 40 -10.91 7.87 -7.20
C PRO A 40 -10.08 6.71 -7.75
N ASP A 41 -9.45 6.96 -8.90
CA ASP A 41 -8.60 6.00 -9.59
C ASP A 41 -7.36 5.66 -8.74
N TYR A 42 -6.91 4.40 -8.81
CA TYR A 42 -5.76 3.95 -8.02
C TYR A 42 -4.47 4.67 -8.40
N HIS A 43 -4.24 4.94 -9.69
CA HIS A 43 -3.03 5.61 -10.15
C HIS A 43 -3.00 7.06 -9.67
N ASP A 44 -4.14 7.76 -9.75
CA ASP A 44 -4.26 9.13 -9.24
C ASP A 44 -4.01 9.19 -7.72
N LEU A 45 -4.55 8.23 -6.96
CA LEU A 45 -4.31 8.11 -5.51
C LEU A 45 -2.86 7.79 -5.18
N LYS A 46 -2.25 6.84 -5.90
CA LYS A 46 -0.85 6.47 -5.71
C LYS A 46 0.05 7.67 -5.94
N GLU A 47 -0.21 8.44 -7.00
CA GLU A 47 0.56 9.62 -7.36
C GLU A 47 0.44 10.71 -6.28
N ILE A 48 -0.78 11.09 -5.89
CA ILE A 48 -1.00 12.18 -4.93
C ILE A 48 -0.44 11.86 -3.55
N ILE A 49 -0.62 10.63 -3.05
CA ILE A 49 -0.05 10.18 -1.77
C ILE A 49 1.48 10.26 -1.83
N THR A 50 2.07 9.86 -2.96
CA THR A 50 3.53 9.93 -3.15
C THR A 50 4.02 11.38 -3.15
N HIS A 51 3.33 12.31 -3.81
CA HIS A 51 3.74 13.73 -3.86
C HIS A 51 3.63 14.38 -2.48
N ILE A 52 2.52 14.14 -1.77
CA ILE A 52 2.28 14.68 -0.43
C ILE A 52 3.28 14.10 0.57
N LEU A 53 3.53 12.79 0.56
CA LEU A 53 4.54 12.16 1.39
C LEU A 53 5.93 12.78 1.16
N LYS A 54 6.34 12.96 -0.11
CA LYS A 54 7.62 13.60 -0.44
C LYS A 54 7.71 15.02 0.14
N ALA A 55 6.66 15.83 -0.01
CA ALA A 55 6.64 17.17 0.55
C ALA A 55 6.78 17.16 2.09
N HIS A 56 6.07 16.28 2.79
CA HIS A 56 6.22 16.14 4.25
C HIS A 56 7.63 15.72 4.65
N VAL A 57 8.21 14.69 4.01
CA VAL A 57 9.56 14.21 4.34
C VAL A 57 10.61 15.30 4.10
N LEU A 58 10.49 16.06 3.02
CA LEU A 58 11.40 17.17 2.73
C LEU A 58 11.27 18.30 3.77
N CYS A 59 10.05 18.63 4.21
CA CYS A 59 9.85 19.57 5.31
C CYS A 59 10.43 19.06 6.64
N CYS A 60 10.30 17.76 6.93
CA CYS A 60 10.90 17.14 8.11
C CYS A 60 12.43 17.27 8.10
N TRP A 61 13.07 17.08 6.94
CA TRP A 61 14.52 17.28 6.80
C TRP A 61 14.93 18.73 7.04
N LEU A 62 14.20 19.70 6.49
CA LEU A 62 14.47 21.12 6.76
C LEU A 62 14.35 21.43 8.25
N GLN A 63 13.32 20.89 8.91
CA GLN A 63 13.11 21.07 10.34
C GLN A 63 14.22 20.48 11.20
N ILE A 64 14.64 19.23 10.94
CA ILE A 64 15.69 18.55 11.71
C ILE A 64 17.06 19.22 11.52
N THR A 65 17.34 19.68 10.30
CA THR A 65 18.63 20.27 9.95
C THR A 65 18.70 21.77 10.27
N GLY A 66 17.57 22.41 10.56
CA GLY A 66 17.47 23.86 10.73
C GLY A 66 17.70 24.66 9.44
N SER A 67 17.66 24.01 8.28
CA SER A 67 17.88 24.66 6.98
C SER A 67 16.63 25.43 6.55
N SER A 68 16.84 26.63 5.99
CA SER A 68 15.73 27.46 5.50
C SER A 68 15.17 27.00 4.15
N SER A 69 15.95 26.22 3.38
CA SER A 69 15.56 25.73 2.06
C SER A 69 16.33 24.48 1.64
N LEU A 70 15.79 23.72 0.67
CA LEU A 70 16.48 22.56 0.09
C LEU A 70 17.77 22.96 -0.64
N ALA A 71 17.83 24.17 -1.20
CA ALA A 71 19.03 24.66 -1.86
C ALA A 71 20.16 24.94 -0.85
N GLU A 72 19.82 25.41 0.35
CA GLU A 72 20.79 25.55 1.45
C GLU A 72 21.26 24.18 1.93
N LEU A 73 20.32 23.26 2.15
CA LEU A 73 20.64 21.90 2.57
C LEU A 73 21.56 21.20 1.55
N ALA A 74 21.27 21.32 0.25
CA ALA A 74 22.11 20.75 -0.81
C ALA A 74 23.51 21.39 -0.86
N LYS A 75 23.63 22.70 -0.59
CA LYS A 75 24.94 23.39 -0.52
C LYS A 75 25.81 22.91 0.64
N SER A 76 25.22 22.38 1.72
CA SER A 76 25.98 21.76 2.80
C SER A 76 26.71 20.47 2.37
N ASN A 77 26.37 19.93 1.20
CA ASN A 77 26.96 18.74 0.60
C ASN A 77 26.99 17.54 1.57
N PRO A 78 25.82 17.08 2.06
CA PRO A 78 25.75 16.03 3.06
C PRO A 78 26.28 14.71 2.50
N SER A 79 27.02 13.99 3.33
CA SER A 79 27.43 12.63 3.04
C SER A 79 26.23 11.67 3.14
N PRO A 80 26.30 10.47 2.52
CA PRO A 80 25.28 9.45 2.73
C PRO A 80 25.04 9.10 4.21
N ALA A 81 26.09 9.16 5.05
CA ALA A 81 25.96 8.91 6.48
C ALA A 81 25.16 10.01 7.19
N ASP A 82 25.33 11.28 6.79
CA ASP A 82 24.55 12.40 7.34
C ASP A 82 23.07 12.24 7.00
N LEU A 83 22.76 11.82 5.76
CA LEU A 83 21.38 11.56 5.35
C LEU A 83 20.71 10.46 6.18
N VAL A 84 21.43 9.37 6.46
CA VAL A 84 20.94 8.29 7.32
C VAL A 84 20.71 8.79 8.75
N GLN A 85 21.63 9.59 9.28
CA GLN A 85 21.48 10.17 10.62
C GLN A 85 20.26 11.09 10.70
N TRP A 86 20.05 11.95 9.70
CA TRP A 86 18.87 12.83 9.66
C TRP A 86 17.58 12.04 9.51
N LEU A 87 17.58 10.98 8.72
CA LEU A 87 16.43 10.09 8.61
C LEU A 87 16.09 9.46 9.97
N GLN A 88 17.08 8.96 10.70
CA GLN A 88 16.87 8.42 12.04
C GLN A 88 16.27 9.48 12.97
N LEU A 89 16.77 10.71 12.92
CA LEU A 89 16.21 11.81 13.71
C LEU A 89 14.77 12.16 13.33
N VAL A 90 14.40 12.07 12.05
CA VAL A 90 13.00 12.22 11.60
C VAL A 90 12.15 11.09 12.17
N VAL A 91 12.62 9.85 12.09
CA VAL A 91 11.91 8.70 12.66
C VAL A 91 11.70 8.91 14.16
N ASP A 92 12.77 9.15 14.92
CA ASP A 92 12.70 9.26 16.37
C ASP A 92 11.85 10.45 16.85
N LYS A 93 12.02 11.63 16.24
CA LYS A 93 11.39 12.87 16.74
C LYS A 93 10.02 13.18 16.16
N ILE A 94 9.74 12.72 14.95
CA ILE A 94 8.52 13.08 14.21
C ILE A 94 7.61 11.87 14.09
N ILE A 95 8.14 10.70 13.72
CA ILE A 95 7.31 9.51 13.47
C ILE A 95 7.02 8.73 14.76
N LEU A 96 8.03 8.51 15.62
CA LEU A 96 7.87 7.83 16.90
C LEU A 96 7.43 8.81 18.00
N GLY A 97 7.90 10.06 17.93
CA GLY A 97 7.50 11.11 18.85
C GLY A 97 6.01 11.51 18.80
N CYS A 98 5.23 11.03 17.82
CA CYS A 98 3.81 11.34 17.69
C CYS A 98 2.92 10.30 18.40
N ASP A 99 2.71 10.47 19.71
CA ASP A 99 1.75 9.65 20.42
C ASP A 99 0.34 10.26 20.32
N VAL A 100 -0.40 9.83 19.28
CA VAL A 100 -1.80 10.23 19.02
C VAL A 100 -2.67 10.01 20.26
N HIS A 101 -2.47 8.90 20.97
CA HIS A 101 -3.30 8.49 22.10
C HIS A 101 -3.04 9.33 23.35
N ASN A 102 -1.77 9.54 23.69
CA ASN A 102 -1.43 10.46 24.78
C ASN A 102 -1.92 11.88 24.48
N MET A 103 -1.88 12.27 23.21
CA MET A 103 -2.35 13.56 22.77
C MET A 103 -3.88 13.68 22.87
N GLN A 104 -4.66 12.64 22.55
CA GLN A 104 -6.12 12.59 22.78
C GLN A 104 -6.53 12.79 24.24
N ARG A 105 -5.67 12.44 25.20
CA ARG A 105 -5.94 12.61 26.64
C ARG A 105 -5.76 14.05 27.12
N LEU A 106 -5.09 14.90 26.34
CA LEU A 106 -4.92 16.30 26.65
C LEU A 106 -6.21 17.09 26.33
N PRO A 107 -6.48 18.20 27.03
CA PRO A 107 -7.52 19.15 26.61
C PRO A 107 -7.26 19.62 25.17
N THR A 108 -8.32 19.87 24.39
CA THR A 108 -8.21 20.28 22.97
C THR A 108 -7.26 21.46 22.77
N GLU A 109 -7.20 22.40 23.70
CA GLU A 109 -6.33 23.58 23.65
C GLU A 109 -4.84 23.24 23.90
N ALA A 110 -4.54 22.04 24.37
CA ALA A 110 -3.18 21.51 24.53
C ALA A 110 -2.83 20.47 23.46
N GLN A 111 -3.75 20.19 22.52
CA GLN A 111 -3.59 19.24 21.44
C GLN A 111 -3.01 19.94 20.20
N ASP A 112 -1.77 19.59 19.83
CA ASP A 112 -1.21 19.91 18.50
C ASP A 112 -1.73 18.97 17.39
N GLN A 113 -2.99 19.16 17.01
CA GLN A 113 -3.71 18.25 16.11
C GLN A 113 -3.12 18.25 14.71
N VAL A 114 -2.61 19.41 14.26
CA VAL A 114 -1.95 19.53 12.96
C VAL A 114 -0.68 18.68 12.91
N PHE A 115 0.19 18.81 13.91
CA PHE A 115 1.42 18.03 13.98
C PHE A 115 1.13 16.54 14.04
N VAL A 116 0.23 16.11 14.93
CA VAL A 116 -0.11 14.70 15.09
C VAL A 116 -0.71 14.11 13.82
N ASN A 117 -1.64 14.81 13.16
CA ASN A 117 -2.25 14.34 11.92
C ASN A 117 -1.20 14.18 10.81
N ALA A 118 -0.25 15.10 10.70
CA ALA A 118 0.83 15.01 9.73
C ALA A 118 1.74 13.80 10.00
N CYS A 119 2.07 13.54 11.26
CA CYS A 119 2.92 12.41 11.62
C CYS A 119 2.23 11.06 11.36
N THR A 120 0.96 10.92 11.73
CA THR A 120 0.15 9.74 11.42
C THR A 120 0.03 9.50 9.92
N PHE A 121 -0.17 10.56 9.13
CA PHE A 121 -0.18 10.46 7.67
C PHE A 121 1.17 9.97 7.13
N ILE A 122 2.29 10.56 7.58
CA ILE A 122 3.64 10.17 7.14
C ILE A 122 3.87 8.68 7.41
N ARG A 123 3.56 8.21 8.62
CA ARG A 123 3.69 6.81 9.01
C ARG A 123 2.92 5.89 8.07
N ASP A 124 1.62 6.14 7.89
CA ASP A 124 0.76 5.29 7.07
C ASP A 124 1.15 5.33 5.58
N ALA A 125 1.55 6.51 5.08
CA ALA A 125 2.00 6.69 3.70
C ALA A 125 3.37 6.04 3.43
N LEU A 126 4.27 5.95 4.42
CA LEU A 126 5.54 5.23 4.30
C LEU A 126 5.33 3.73 4.12
N VAL A 127 4.39 3.11 4.86
CA VAL A 127 4.04 1.69 4.69
C VAL A 127 3.55 1.43 3.26
N PHE A 128 2.70 2.32 2.74
CA PHE A 128 2.23 2.22 1.35
C PHE A 128 3.35 2.46 0.34
N HIS A 129 4.24 3.40 0.60
CA HIS A 129 5.40 3.65 -0.24
C HIS A 129 6.30 2.41 -0.32
N GLU A 130 6.58 1.77 0.80
CA GLU A 130 7.40 0.57 0.88
C GLU A 130 6.77 -0.59 0.10
N LEU A 131 5.45 -0.79 0.24
CA LEU A 131 4.71 -1.77 -0.55
C LEU A 131 4.85 -1.50 -2.06
N VAL A 132 4.70 -0.24 -2.47
CA VAL A 132 4.84 0.16 -3.87
C VAL A 132 6.26 -0.06 -4.39
N GLN A 133 7.29 0.26 -3.60
CA GLN A 133 8.69 0.04 -3.98
C GLN A 133 9.01 -1.44 -4.08
N SER A 134 8.57 -2.24 -3.10
CA SER A 134 8.74 -3.69 -3.07
C SER A 134 8.15 -4.33 -4.34
N ILE A 135 6.91 -3.96 -4.69
CA ILE A 135 6.27 -4.38 -5.94
C ILE A 135 7.09 -3.95 -7.15
N TRP A 136 7.59 -2.72 -7.18
CA TRP A 136 8.29 -2.15 -8.33
C TRP A 136 9.63 -2.85 -8.61
N VAL A 137 10.37 -3.22 -7.56
CA VAL A 137 11.66 -3.93 -7.65
C VAL A 137 11.53 -5.45 -7.68
N GLY A 138 10.33 -5.98 -7.44
CA GLY A 138 10.07 -7.42 -7.41
C GLY A 138 10.43 -8.11 -6.09
N ASP A 139 10.49 -7.37 -4.97
CA ASP A 139 10.84 -7.93 -3.66
C ASP A 139 9.59 -8.45 -2.93
N VAL A 140 9.26 -9.71 -3.18
CA VAL A 140 8.11 -10.36 -2.55
C VAL A 140 8.35 -10.64 -1.07
N GLY A 141 9.60 -10.84 -0.64
CA GLY A 141 9.96 -11.01 0.77
C GLY A 141 9.57 -9.78 1.59
N GLN A 142 9.96 -8.60 1.13
CA GLN A 142 9.58 -7.34 1.77
C GLN A 142 8.06 -7.13 1.76
N MET A 143 7.34 -7.57 0.72
CA MET A 143 5.88 -7.52 0.70
C MET A 143 5.25 -8.40 1.79
N MET A 144 5.83 -9.58 2.06
CA MET A 144 5.39 -10.47 3.15
C MET A 144 5.64 -9.85 4.51
N ASP A 145 6.80 -9.25 4.72
CA ASP A 145 7.15 -8.58 5.98
C ASP A 145 6.22 -7.41 6.31
N LEU A 146 5.64 -6.78 5.28
CA LEU A 146 4.63 -5.72 5.44
C LEU A 146 3.23 -6.26 5.77
N LEU A 147 2.90 -7.53 5.50
CA LEU A 147 1.55 -8.07 5.67
C LEU A 147 0.96 -7.86 7.07
N PRO A 148 1.69 -8.06 8.19
CA PRO A 148 1.17 -7.78 9.52
C PRO A 148 0.73 -6.33 9.68
N GLN A 149 1.55 -5.38 9.25
CA GLN A 149 1.24 -3.95 9.35
C GLN A 149 0.08 -3.55 8.42
N LEU A 150 0.04 -4.08 7.20
CA LEU A 150 -1.08 -3.89 6.28
C LEU A 150 -2.39 -4.48 6.84
N THR A 151 -2.31 -5.60 7.54
CA THR A 151 -3.45 -6.22 8.25
C THR A 151 -3.93 -5.32 9.36
N MET A 152 -3.03 -4.77 10.19
CA MET A 152 -3.35 -3.80 11.23
C MET A 152 -4.08 -2.59 10.65
N MET A 153 -3.53 -1.99 9.59
CA MET A 153 -4.19 -0.90 8.88
C MET A 153 -5.61 -1.28 8.45
N CYS A 154 -5.83 -2.47 7.88
CA CYS A 154 -7.14 -2.93 7.47
C CYS A 154 -8.11 -3.13 8.65
N ILE A 155 -7.65 -3.68 9.78
CA ILE A 155 -8.46 -3.85 11.01
C ILE A 155 -8.90 -2.49 11.54
N GLY A 156 -7.96 -1.56 11.68
CA GLY A 156 -8.19 -0.20 12.19
C GLY A 156 -9.26 0.52 11.38
N SER A 157 -9.12 0.51 10.06
CA SER A 157 -10.01 1.16 9.10
C SER A 157 -11.32 0.41 8.80
N GLY A 158 -11.52 -0.79 9.34
CA GLY A 158 -12.75 -1.57 9.16
C GLY A 158 -12.87 -2.31 7.83
N ASN A 159 -11.75 -2.58 7.15
CA ASN A 159 -11.70 -3.30 5.88
C ASN A 159 -11.67 -4.83 6.08
N SER A 160 -12.73 -5.40 6.67
CA SER A 160 -12.77 -6.79 7.16
C SER A 160 -12.48 -7.87 6.10
N ASN A 161 -12.90 -7.66 4.84
CA ASN A 161 -12.63 -8.63 3.77
C ASN A 161 -11.13 -8.84 3.60
N TYR A 162 -10.37 -7.76 3.59
CA TYR A 162 -8.92 -7.83 3.40
C TYR A 162 -8.17 -8.30 4.63
N VAL A 163 -8.73 -8.03 5.83
CA VAL A 163 -8.23 -8.65 7.07
C VAL A 163 -8.28 -10.17 6.95
N VAL A 164 -9.41 -10.72 6.51
CA VAL A 164 -9.57 -12.16 6.33
C VAL A 164 -8.57 -12.70 5.31
N GLU A 165 -8.46 -12.07 4.14
CA GLU A 165 -7.52 -12.50 3.09
C GLU A 165 -6.05 -12.48 3.57
N PHE A 166 -5.62 -11.42 4.26
CA PHE A 166 -4.25 -11.32 4.75
C PHE A 166 -3.95 -12.31 5.89
N LEU A 167 -4.88 -12.49 6.84
CA LEU A 167 -4.73 -13.51 7.89
C LEU A 167 -4.69 -14.92 7.30
N ASP A 168 -5.54 -15.21 6.30
CA ASP A 168 -5.52 -16.49 5.60
C ASP A 168 -4.20 -16.71 4.88
N LEU A 169 -3.70 -15.70 4.18
CA LEU A 169 -2.44 -15.78 3.46
C LEU A 169 -1.26 -16.01 4.41
N MET A 170 -1.15 -15.23 5.49
CA MET A 170 -0.09 -15.41 6.48
C MET A 170 -0.17 -16.80 7.14
N GLN A 171 -1.37 -17.25 7.53
CA GLN A 171 -1.53 -18.59 8.10
C GLN A 171 -1.09 -19.68 7.11
N ARG A 172 -1.51 -19.57 5.84
CA ARG A 172 -1.19 -20.55 4.80
C ARG A 172 0.30 -20.64 4.54
N MET A 173 0.94 -19.50 4.31
CA MET A 173 2.37 -19.41 3.97
C MET A 173 3.26 -19.87 5.13
N THR A 174 2.86 -19.60 6.38
CA THR A 174 3.69 -19.90 7.55
C THR A 174 3.48 -21.31 8.08
N TYR A 175 2.26 -21.85 8.04
CA TYR A 175 1.91 -23.05 8.80
C TYR A 175 1.24 -24.17 7.99
N GLU A 176 0.55 -23.87 6.89
CA GLU A 176 -0.32 -24.86 6.24
C GLU A 176 0.25 -25.41 4.93
N TRP A 177 0.95 -24.57 4.17
CA TRP A 177 1.48 -24.95 2.87
C TRP A 177 2.87 -25.57 2.99
N LYS A 178 3.11 -26.57 2.12
CA LYS A 178 4.44 -27.16 1.99
C LYS A 178 5.43 -26.12 1.46
N PRO A 179 6.70 -26.13 1.89
CA PRO A 179 7.70 -25.16 1.46
C PRO A 179 7.77 -25.00 -0.07
N GLU A 180 7.72 -26.10 -0.82
CA GLU A 180 7.82 -26.07 -2.28
C GLU A 180 6.64 -25.35 -2.93
N PHE A 181 5.47 -25.37 -2.27
CA PHE A 181 4.30 -24.61 -2.73
C PHE A 181 4.43 -23.13 -2.37
N CYS A 182 4.96 -22.80 -1.19
CA CYS A 182 5.26 -21.42 -0.82
C CYS A 182 6.26 -20.79 -1.81
N ASP A 183 7.31 -21.51 -2.18
CA ASP A 183 8.30 -21.08 -3.19
C ASP A 183 7.64 -20.78 -4.54
N LEU A 184 6.75 -21.67 -5.02
CA LEU A 184 5.98 -21.43 -6.24
C LEU A 184 5.15 -20.14 -6.17
N ILE A 185 4.46 -19.93 -5.04
CA ILE A 185 3.62 -18.74 -4.84
C ILE A 185 4.48 -17.47 -4.81
N TRP A 186 5.60 -17.49 -4.08
CA TRP A 186 6.55 -16.37 -3.99
C TRP A 186 7.14 -16.01 -5.35
N ASP A 187 7.61 -17.01 -6.10
CA ASP A 187 8.36 -16.77 -7.33
C ASP A 187 7.48 -16.42 -8.53
N SER A 188 6.24 -16.91 -8.56
CA SER A 188 5.47 -16.98 -9.81
C SER A 188 4.06 -16.41 -9.76
N CYS A 189 3.45 -16.20 -8.59
CA CYS A 189 2.01 -15.91 -8.52
C CYS A 189 1.64 -14.46 -8.19
N TRP A 190 2.59 -13.65 -7.71
CA TRP A 190 2.27 -12.32 -7.17
C TRP A 190 2.58 -11.20 -8.14
N LEU A 191 3.76 -11.26 -8.76
CA LEU A 191 4.29 -10.19 -9.58
C LEU A 191 4.62 -10.70 -10.99
N ALA A 192 4.48 -9.80 -11.96
CA ALA A 192 4.88 -10.04 -13.32
C ALA A 192 5.85 -8.94 -13.79
N ASN A 193 6.78 -9.31 -14.67
CA ASN A 193 7.69 -8.37 -15.30
C ASN A 193 7.82 -8.68 -16.80
N THR A 194 7.05 -7.94 -17.60
CA THR A 194 7.07 -8.10 -19.07
C THR A 194 8.23 -7.36 -19.74
N SER A 195 8.94 -6.50 -19.01
CA SER A 195 10.00 -5.65 -19.55
C SER A 195 11.42 -6.21 -19.37
N GLY A 196 11.59 -7.15 -18.43
CA GLY A 196 12.89 -7.68 -18.01
C GLY A 196 13.76 -6.69 -17.22
N LYS A 197 13.28 -5.47 -16.95
CA LYS A 197 14.01 -4.46 -16.17
C LYS A 197 13.83 -4.72 -14.68
N ARG A 198 14.88 -4.52 -13.87
CA ARG A 198 14.82 -4.69 -12.41
C ARG A 198 13.63 -3.98 -11.77
N ASN A 199 13.30 -2.81 -12.28
CA ASN A 199 12.29 -1.91 -11.75
C ASN A 199 11.03 -1.86 -12.67
N GLY A 200 10.66 -3.03 -13.19
CA GLY A 200 9.57 -3.20 -14.14
C GLY A 200 8.51 -4.19 -13.68
N PHE A 201 8.54 -4.57 -12.40
CA PHE A 201 7.55 -5.46 -11.81
C PHE A 201 6.25 -4.72 -11.50
N PHE A 202 5.14 -5.44 -11.61
CA PHE A 202 3.80 -5.00 -11.27
C PHE A 202 2.94 -6.20 -10.87
N PRO A 203 1.82 -6.00 -10.17
CA PRO A 203 0.94 -7.08 -9.74
C PRO A 203 0.48 -7.97 -10.90
N LEU A 204 0.44 -9.29 -10.68
CA LEU A 204 0.00 -10.24 -11.70
C LEU A 204 -1.46 -10.01 -12.11
N ASP A 205 -2.32 -9.56 -11.17
CA ASP A 205 -3.71 -9.19 -11.48
C ASP A 205 -3.79 -8.05 -12.51
N GLN A 206 -2.87 -7.10 -12.44
CA GLN A 206 -2.77 -5.98 -13.38
C GLN A 206 -2.31 -6.48 -14.75
N LEU A 207 -1.46 -7.53 -14.84
CA LEU A 207 -1.19 -8.19 -16.12
C LEU A 207 -2.47 -8.79 -16.70
N GLN A 208 -3.29 -9.43 -15.87
CA GLN A 208 -4.54 -10.02 -16.30
C GLN A 208 -5.57 -8.96 -16.73
N GLU A 209 -5.60 -7.81 -16.05
CA GLU A 209 -6.40 -6.66 -16.46
C GLU A 209 -5.95 -6.12 -17.82
N HIS A 210 -4.63 -5.97 -18.03
CA HIS A 210 -4.09 -5.62 -19.34
C HIS A 210 -4.53 -6.63 -20.42
N ASN A 211 -4.36 -7.93 -20.18
CA ASN A 211 -4.78 -8.97 -21.13
C ASN A 211 -6.27 -8.89 -21.45
N SER A 212 -7.11 -8.61 -20.44
CA SER A 212 -8.54 -8.40 -20.62
C SER A 212 -8.82 -7.17 -21.50
N LEU A 213 -8.13 -6.05 -21.28
CA LEU A 213 -8.24 -4.85 -22.11
C LEU A 213 -7.84 -5.12 -23.58
N TRP A 214 -6.73 -5.82 -23.80
CA TRP A 214 -6.27 -6.16 -25.15
C TRP A 214 -7.28 -7.02 -25.90
N ASN A 215 -7.86 -8.03 -25.23
CA ASN A 215 -8.88 -8.89 -25.81
C ASN A 215 -10.20 -8.18 -26.07
N LYS A 216 -10.67 -7.36 -25.12
CA LYS A 216 -12.03 -6.81 -25.12
C LYS A 216 -12.16 -5.44 -25.77
N VAL A 217 -11.06 -4.70 -25.95
CA VAL A 217 -11.08 -3.33 -26.47
C VAL A 217 -10.17 -3.14 -27.67
N ILE A 218 -8.93 -3.66 -27.62
CA ILE A 218 -7.90 -3.28 -28.60
C ILE A 218 -7.87 -4.20 -29.83
N PHE A 219 -7.86 -5.52 -29.63
CA PHE A 219 -7.78 -6.52 -30.72
C PHE A 219 -9.12 -7.20 -30.98
N VAL A 220 -10.19 -6.43 -30.85
CA VAL A 220 -11.58 -6.89 -31.00
C VAL A 220 -11.94 -6.97 -32.48
N ALA A 221 -11.97 -8.18 -33.05
CA ALA A 221 -12.54 -8.37 -34.39
C ALA A 221 -14.04 -8.67 -34.36
N GLU A 222 -14.54 -9.37 -33.33
CA GLU A 222 -15.95 -9.85 -33.25
C GLU A 222 -16.85 -9.06 -32.25
N GLY A 223 -16.34 -8.00 -31.63
CA GLY A 223 -17.08 -7.24 -30.60
C GLY A 223 -17.03 -7.86 -29.20
N PRO A 224 -17.79 -7.32 -28.22
CA PRO A 224 -17.76 -7.75 -26.82
C PRO A 224 -18.34 -9.14 -26.55
N ASN A 225 -18.98 -9.77 -27.55
CA ASN A 225 -19.61 -11.09 -27.46
C ASN A 225 -18.82 -12.17 -28.22
N ALA A 226 -17.49 -12.00 -28.35
CA ALA A 226 -16.64 -12.98 -29.03
C ALA A 226 -16.73 -14.36 -28.37
N SER A 227 -16.72 -15.42 -29.19
CA SER A 227 -16.82 -16.80 -28.67
C SER A 227 -15.59 -17.21 -27.86
N TRP A 228 -15.75 -18.14 -26.91
CA TRP A 228 -14.61 -18.74 -26.18
C TRP A 228 -13.55 -19.34 -27.11
N LYS A 229 -13.98 -19.91 -28.24
CA LYS A 229 -13.08 -20.43 -29.28
C LYS A 229 -12.25 -19.30 -29.91
N TYR A 230 -12.87 -18.16 -30.21
CA TYR A 230 -12.17 -16.99 -30.73
C TYR A 230 -11.20 -16.40 -29.69
N LEU A 231 -11.63 -16.26 -28.44
CA LEU A 231 -10.76 -15.79 -27.36
C LEU A 231 -9.56 -16.71 -27.13
N GLY A 232 -9.78 -18.04 -27.20
CA GLY A 232 -8.71 -19.04 -27.11
C GLY A 232 -7.72 -18.97 -28.27
N MET A 233 -8.18 -18.59 -29.47
CA MET A 233 -7.31 -18.36 -30.63
C MET A 233 -6.54 -17.04 -30.51
N MET A 234 -7.19 -15.96 -30.08
CA MET A 234 -6.60 -14.62 -30.06
C MET A 234 -5.65 -14.39 -28.89
N SER A 235 -6.00 -14.88 -27.69
CA SER A 235 -5.24 -14.61 -26.47
C SER A 235 -3.75 -14.97 -26.57
N PRO A 236 -3.36 -16.14 -27.13
CA PRO A 236 -1.96 -16.49 -27.31
C PRO A 236 -1.20 -15.59 -28.30
N ILE A 237 -1.91 -14.91 -29.21
CA ILE A 237 -1.33 -14.10 -30.28
C ILE A 237 -1.18 -12.63 -29.84
N ILE A 238 -1.84 -12.18 -28.75
CA ILE A 238 -1.75 -10.80 -28.23
C ILE A 238 -0.30 -10.30 -28.10
N PRO A 239 0.67 -11.05 -27.53
CA PRO A 239 2.04 -10.57 -27.41
C PRO A 239 2.67 -10.23 -28.77
N MET A 240 2.36 -11.00 -29.81
CA MET A 240 2.82 -10.73 -31.18
C MET A 240 2.13 -9.52 -31.78
N LEU A 241 0.80 -9.39 -31.62
CA LEU A 241 0.05 -8.22 -32.10
C LEU A 241 0.54 -6.92 -31.44
N ARG A 242 0.90 -6.98 -30.15
CA ARG A 242 1.52 -5.87 -29.43
C ARG A 242 2.83 -5.45 -30.07
N ARG A 243 3.76 -6.40 -30.30
CA ARG A 243 5.05 -6.11 -30.93
C ARG A 243 4.89 -5.52 -32.34
N VAL A 244 3.94 -6.03 -33.12
CA VAL A 244 3.63 -5.48 -34.46
C VAL A 244 3.12 -4.04 -34.35
N SER A 245 2.19 -3.77 -33.44
CA SER A 245 1.68 -2.42 -33.19
C SER A 245 2.79 -1.46 -32.76
N GLU A 246 3.67 -1.89 -31.85
CA GLU A 246 4.83 -1.11 -31.40
C GLU A 246 5.80 -0.82 -32.54
N HIS A 247 6.12 -1.83 -33.35
CA HIS A 247 7.00 -1.68 -34.52
C HIS A 247 6.42 -0.70 -35.55
N VAL A 248 5.11 -0.73 -35.80
CA VAL A 248 4.44 0.23 -36.69
C VAL A 248 4.58 1.65 -36.14
N VAL A 249 4.30 1.86 -34.84
CA VAL A 249 4.45 3.18 -34.20
C VAL A 249 5.88 3.71 -34.31
N GLU A 250 6.87 2.87 -34.04
CA GLU A 250 8.30 3.21 -34.15
C GLU A 250 8.71 3.54 -35.58
N THR A 251 8.29 2.72 -36.55
CA THR A 251 8.66 2.85 -37.97
C THR A 251 8.12 4.14 -38.58
N PHE A 252 6.87 4.49 -38.27
CA PHE A 252 6.22 5.68 -38.82
C PHE A 252 6.49 6.95 -38.01
N GLY A 253 7.29 6.86 -36.93
CA GLY A 253 7.59 8.00 -36.06
C GLY A 253 6.33 8.67 -35.50
N VAL A 254 5.21 7.94 -35.42
CA VAL A 254 3.98 8.47 -34.83
C VAL A 254 4.31 8.67 -33.37
N ALA A 255 4.43 9.93 -32.94
CA ALA A 255 4.63 10.25 -31.54
C ALA A 255 3.64 9.43 -30.73
N SER A 256 4.13 8.45 -29.97
CA SER A 256 3.27 7.55 -29.22
C SER A 256 2.50 8.44 -28.24
N LYS A 257 1.24 8.76 -28.56
CA LYS A 257 0.34 9.45 -27.64
C LYS A 257 0.05 8.45 -26.53
N GLY A 258 0.93 8.38 -25.53
CA GLY A 258 0.69 7.58 -24.32
C GLY A 258 1.87 6.87 -23.67
N LYS A 259 3.05 6.66 -24.32
CA LYS A 259 4.15 5.90 -23.66
C LYS A 259 5.11 6.75 -22.84
N HIS A 260 5.16 8.05 -23.13
CA HIS A 260 5.86 9.01 -22.30
C HIS A 260 4.86 10.09 -21.91
N TYR A 261 4.16 9.89 -20.79
CA TYR A 261 3.97 11.05 -19.92
C TYR A 261 5.40 11.50 -19.60
N GLN A 262 5.92 12.48 -20.34
CA GLN A 262 6.91 13.37 -19.76
C GLN A 262 6.28 13.81 -18.45
N GLY A 263 6.77 13.25 -17.34
CA GLY A 263 6.19 13.45 -16.03
C GLY A 263 5.90 14.93 -15.90
N VAL A 264 4.63 15.29 -15.76
CA VAL A 264 4.28 16.65 -15.40
C VAL A 264 5.09 16.90 -14.13
N SER A 265 6.04 17.84 -14.22
CA SER A 265 7.06 18.08 -13.21
C SER A 265 6.39 18.20 -11.83
N CYS A 266 6.47 17.12 -11.04
CA CYS A 266 5.88 17.02 -9.70
C CYS A 266 6.54 17.99 -8.73
N GLU A 267 7.72 18.50 -9.09
CA GLU A 267 8.53 19.43 -8.34
C GLU A 267 7.73 20.69 -7.96
N LYS A 268 6.97 21.26 -8.89
CA LYS A 268 6.15 22.46 -8.61
C LYS A 268 5.03 22.20 -7.61
N GLU A 269 4.42 21.02 -7.66
CA GLU A 269 3.39 20.62 -6.70
C GLU A 269 4.02 20.41 -5.31
N ILE A 270 5.16 19.73 -5.26
CA ILE A 270 5.92 19.48 -4.02
C ILE A 270 6.37 20.82 -3.41
N GLU A 271 6.95 21.72 -4.20
CA GLU A 271 7.36 23.06 -3.75
C GLU A 271 6.19 23.86 -3.17
N LEU A 272 5.01 23.80 -3.81
CA LEU A 272 3.81 24.47 -3.34
C LEU A 272 3.32 23.90 -1.99
N LEU A 273 3.29 22.57 -1.86
CA LEU A 273 2.95 21.91 -0.60
C LEU A 273 3.94 22.26 0.51
N MET A 274 5.24 22.19 0.21
CA MET A 274 6.29 22.53 1.18
C MET A 274 6.16 23.98 1.67
N ALA A 275 5.93 24.93 0.77
CA ALA A 275 5.72 26.33 1.13
C ALA A 275 4.53 26.48 2.10
N GLN A 276 3.43 25.79 1.85
CA GLN A 276 2.27 25.80 2.74
C GLN A 276 2.60 25.17 4.11
N TYR A 277 3.24 24.01 4.15
CA TYR A 277 3.54 23.31 5.40
C TYR A 277 4.53 24.09 6.28
N ILE A 278 5.52 24.75 5.67
CA ILE A 278 6.47 25.61 6.38
C ILE A 278 5.76 26.85 6.94
N GLN A 279 4.92 27.50 6.14
CA GLN A 279 4.15 28.68 6.57
C GLN A 279 3.27 28.37 7.79
N GLU A 280 2.67 27.19 7.81
CA GLU A 280 1.72 26.73 8.83
C GLU A 280 2.39 25.92 9.95
N LYS A 281 3.72 25.75 9.88
CA LYS A 281 4.54 25.01 10.85
C LYS A 281 4.04 23.60 11.16
N VAL A 282 3.53 22.89 10.14
CA VAL A 282 2.91 21.55 10.28
C VAL A 282 3.81 20.55 11.00
N HIS A 283 5.13 20.65 10.83
CA HIS A 283 6.11 19.72 11.39
C HIS A 283 6.81 20.23 12.67
N THR A 284 6.28 21.29 13.28
CA THR A 284 6.80 21.82 14.56
C THR A 284 5.76 21.61 15.64
N MET A 285 6.13 20.95 16.72
CA MET A 285 5.24 20.83 17.88
C MET A 285 5.15 22.19 18.61
N GLU A 286 3.94 22.76 18.70
CA GLU A 286 3.67 24.02 19.38
C GLU A 286 3.00 23.82 20.75
N MET A 287 3.64 24.39 21.78
CA MET A 287 3.11 24.43 23.14
C MET A 287 1.91 25.40 23.19
N GLY A 288 0.71 24.84 23.28
CA GLY A 288 -0.57 25.60 23.17
C GLY A 288 -1.46 25.15 22.02
N GLY A 289 -1.06 24.13 21.26
CA GLY A 289 -1.89 23.32 20.37
C GLY A 289 -2.24 23.99 19.03
N HIS A 290 -1.75 23.44 17.92
CA HIS A 290 -2.35 23.71 16.61
C HIS A 290 -3.66 22.94 16.46
N VAL A 291 -4.79 23.63 16.62
CA VAL A 291 -6.11 23.02 16.47
C VAL A 291 -6.48 22.91 14.99
N SER A 292 -6.81 21.70 14.55
CA SER A 292 -7.34 21.44 13.22
C SER A 292 -8.86 21.59 13.22
N PRO A 293 -9.47 22.24 12.21
CA PRO A 293 -10.92 22.25 12.03
C PRO A 293 -11.57 20.86 11.98
N ASP A 294 -10.82 19.85 11.55
CA ASP A 294 -11.28 18.46 11.50
C ASP A 294 -11.05 17.70 12.81
N GLY A 295 -10.39 18.34 13.78
CA GLY A 295 -9.90 17.67 14.97
C GLY A 295 -8.71 16.77 14.69
N LEU A 296 -8.50 15.85 15.63
CA LEU A 296 -7.51 14.80 15.52
C LEU A 296 -7.99 13.69 14.57
N GLY A 297 -7.12 13.25 13.69
CA GLY A 297 -7.35 12.09 12.83
C GLY A 297 -7.38 10.79 13.62
N GLU A 298 -7.92 9.74 13.00
CA GLU A 298 -7.94 8.40 13.57
C GLU A 298 -6.55 7.74 13.45
N ASP A 299 -6.05 7.18 14.55
CA ASP A 299 -4.90 6.27 14.48
C ASP A 299 -5.38 4.83 14.22
N VAL A 300 -5.32 4.42 12.96
CA VAL A 300 -5.76 3.08 12.55
C VAL A 300 -4.92 1.95 13.16
N LEU A 301 -3.64 2.16 13.47
CA LEU A 301 -2.82 1.12 14.08
C LEU A 301 -3.17 0.94 15.57
N TRP A 302 -3.44 2.03 16.27
CA TRP A 302 -3.95 1.98 17.64
C TRP A 302 -5.33 1.30 17.70
N LEU A 303 -6.26 1.75 16.86
CA LEU A 303 -7.61 1.16 16.78
C LEU A 303 -7.57 -0.33 16.44
N ALA A 304 -6.61 -0.74 15.60
CA ALA A 304 -6.40 -2.15 15.31
C ALA A 304 -5.91 -2.93 16.53
N SER A 305 -4.99 -2.34 17.30
CA SER A 305 -4.48 -2.93 18.54
C SER A 305 -5.60 -3.14 19.55
N GLU A 306 -6.47 -2.15 19.76
CA GLU A 306 -7.63 -2.30 20.65
C GLU A 306 -8.58 -3.43 20.19
N LYS A 307 -8.87 -3.50 18.89
CA LYS A 307 -9.72 -4.55 18.30
C LYS A 307 -9.09 -5.94 18.37
N LEU A 308 -7.77 -6.04 18.26
CA LEU A 308 -7.06 -7.32 18.42
C LEU A 308 -7.04 -7.77 19.88
N MET A 309 -6.83 -6.84 20.81
CA MET A 309 -6.85 -7.14 22.24
C MET A 309 -8.20 -7.63 22.74
N SER A 310 -9.31 -7.21 22.13
CA SER A 310 -10.62 -7.78 22.45
C SER A 310 -10.76 -9.26 22.04
N GLY A 311 -9.90 -9.74 21.15
CA GLY A 311 -9.93 -11.10 20.59
C GLY A 311 -11.04 -11.34 19.56
N ASP A 312 -11.97 -10.38 19.38
CA ASP A 312 -13.13 -10.56 18.51
C ASP A 312 -12.77 -10.76 17.04
N VAL A 313 -11.72 -10.06 16.58
CA VAL A 313 -11.25 -10.15 15.19
C VAL A 313 -10.78 -11.57 14.88
N LEU A 314 -9.91 -12.13 15.73
CA LEU A 314 -9.34 -13.46 15.55
C LEU A 314 -10.40 -14.55 15.77
N LYS A 315 -11.29 -14.36 16.74
CA LYS A 315 -12.41 -15.26 16.98
C LYS A 315 -13.32 -15.36 15.75
N LYS A 316 -13.74 -14.22 15.18
CA LYS A 316 -14.57 -14.19 13.95
C LYS A 316 -13.86 -14.81 12.76
N TRP A 317 -12.56 -14.55 12.60
CA TRP A 317 -11.77 -15.17 11.54
C TRP A 317 -11.70 -16.70 11.70
N LYS A 318 -11.47 -17.20 12.92
CA LYS A 318 -11.46 -18.63 13.23
C LYS A 318 -12.82 -19.29 12.99
N GLU A 319 -13.89 -18.70 13.51
CA GLU A 319 -15.27 -19.19 13.29
C GLU A 319 -15.61 -19.23 11.79
N GLY A 320 -15.13 -18.23 11.01
CA GLY A 320 -15.27 -18.22 9.56
C GLY A 320 -14.54 -19.36 8.85
N LYS A 321 -13.40 -19.83 9.39
CA LYS A 321 -12.66 -20.99 8.87
C LYS A 321 -13.36 -22.31 9.16
N GLU A 322 -13.94 -22.49 10.35
CA GLU A 322 -14.62 -23.73 10.75
C GLU A 322 -15.82 -24.08 9.85
N VAL A 323 -16.41 -23.08 9.18
CA VAL A 323 -17.50 -23.27 8.21
C VAL A 323 -17.01 -23.91 6.90
N TYR A 324 -15.72 -23.81 6.57
CA TYR A 324 -15.13 -24.39 5.37
C TYR A 324 -14.33 -25.64 5.74
N ILE A 325 -14.98 -26.81 5.71
CA ILE A 325 -14.29 -28.10 5.83
C ILE A 325 -13.34 -28.21 4.63
N ARG A 326 -12.04 -28.10 4.91
CA ARG A 326 -11.02 -28.17 3.87
C ARG A 326 -10.92 -29.60 3.37
N GLU A 327 -11.11 -29.79 2.07
CA GLU A 327 -10.85 -31.09 1.45
C GLU A 327 -9.37 -31.42 1.58
N THR A 328 -9.06 -32.47 2.35
CA THR A 328 -7.70 -33.02 2.48
C THR A 328 -7.36 -34.01 1.36
N GLY A 329 -8.32 -34.31 0.49
CA GLY A 329 -8.15 -35.10 -0.72
C GLY A 329 -8.38 -34.26 -1.96
N GLN A 330 -7.45 -34.29 -2.91
CA GLN A 330 -7.70 -33.79 -4.26
C GLN A 330 -8.46 -34.85 -5.04
N SER A 331 -9.73 -34.61 -5.37
CA SER A 331 -10.37 -35.31 -6.49
C SER A 331 -10.23 -34.44 -7.74
N PHE A 332 -9.08 -34.52 -8.39
CA PHE A 332 -8.96 -34.00 -9.74
C PHE A 332 -9.77 -34.95 -10.63
N LYS A 333 -11.02 -34.60 -10.93
CA LYS A 333 -11.66 -35.14 -12.13
C LYS A 333 -10.85 -34.58 -13.29
N GLY A 334 -9.85 -35.34 -13.73
CA GLY A 334 -9.07 -34.99 -14.90
C GLY A 334 -10.01 -34.52 -15.99
N SER A 335 -9.90 -33.24 -16.37
CA SER A 335 -10.03 -32.91 -17.78
C SER A 335 -9.14 -33.89 -18.53
N GLU A 336 -9.59 -34.43 -19.67
CA GLU A 336 -8.97 -35.49 -20.49
C GLU A 336 -7.53 -35.18 -21.01
N TRP A 337 -6.70 -34.49 -20.25
CA TRP A 337 -5.40 -33.95 -20.61
C TRP A 337 -4.47 -33.99 -19.40
N ALA A 338 -3.98 -35.19 -19.06
CA ALA A 338 -2.62 -35.50 -18.56
C ALA A 338 -2.65 -36.74 -17.65
N GLU A 339 -1.87 -37.75 -18.04
CA GLU A 339 -1.56 -38.95 -17.28
C GLU A 339 -0.54 -38.65 -16.17
N THR A 340 -0.84 -39.23 -14.99
CA THR A 340 0.06 -39.77 -13.93
C THR A 340 1.12 -38.88 -13.27
N ASP A 341 1.03 -38.65 -11.95
CA ASP A 341 1.84 -39.38 -10.94
C ASP A 341 1.52 -39.01 -9.47
N GLU A 342 2.06 -39.83 -8.56
CA GLU A 342 1.54 -40.30 -7.26
C GLU A 342 1.55 -39.33 -6.06
N LEU A 343 0.59 -39.57 -5.14
CA LEU A 343 0.37 -38.90 -3.85
C LEU A 343 1.26 -39.47 -2.73
N VAL A 344 1.91 -38.59 -1.95
CA VAL A 344 2.52 -38.91 -0.65
C VAL A 344 1.60 -38.49 0.49
N GLN A 345 1.25 -39.44 1.36
CA GLN A 345 0.43 -39.27 2.56
C GLN A 345 1.23 -38.80 3.79
N GLY A 346 0.60 -37.93 4.60
CA GLY A 346 0.48 -38.12 6.05
C GLY A 346 1.32 -37.24 6.99
N MET A 347 0.61 -36.57 7.92
CA MET A 347 0.93 -36.19 9.33
C MET A 347 0.12 -34.91 9.65
N GLY A 348 -0.66 -34.72 10.72
CA GLY A 348 -0.90 -35.41 12.00
C GLY A 348 -1.31 -34.30 12.98
N GLU A 349 -2.58 -34.31 13.43
CA GLU A 349 -3.21 -33.28 14.26
C GLU A 349 -2.68 -33.32 15.71
N GLU A 350 -1.75 -32.44 16.08
CA GLU A 350 -1.43 -32.20 17.51
C GLU A 350 -0.82 -30.80 17.80
N HIS A 351 -0.94 -29.81 16.91
CA HIS A 351 -0.24 -28.51 17.03
C HIS A 351 -1.13 -27.26 17.15
N GLU A 352 -2.46 -27.34 17.09
CA GLU A 352 -3.31 -26.15 16.98
C GLU A 352 -3.34 -25.23 18.23
N GLN A 353 -3.04 -25.75 19.42
CA GLN A 353 -3.10 -24.97 20.66
C GLN A 353 -1.81 -24.18 20.94
N ASP A 354 -0.64 -24.77 20.69
CA ASP A 354 0.66 -24.08 20.77
C ASP A 354 0.83 -23.01 19.66
N VAL A 355 0.13 -23.16 18.53
CA VAL A 355 0.18 -22.25 17.38
C VAL A 355 -0.53 -20.92 17.67
N LEU A 356 -1.66 -20.93 18.38
CA LEU A 356 -2.37 -19.71 18.76
C LEU A 356 -1.59 -18.91 19.81
N GLU A 357 -0.92 -19.57 20.75
CA GLU A 357 -0.09 -18.92 21.76
C GLU A 357 1.15 -18.25 21.13
N ASN A 358 1.76 -18.86 20.11
CA ASN A 358 2.90 -18.28 19.40
C ASN A 358 2.52 -17.09 18.49
N LEU A 359 1.40 -17.14 17.78
CA LEU A 359 0.90 -16.00 16.99
C LEU A 359 0.48 -14.84 17.89
N LEU A 360 -0.15 -15.12 19.03
CA LEU A 360 -0.45 -14.12 20.05
C LEU A 360 0.82 -13.55 20.67
N SER A 361 1.86 -14.35 20.86
CA SER A 361 3.17 -13.89 21.35
C SER A 361 3.87 -12.98 20.33
N GLN A 362 3.88 -13.32 19.04
CA GLN A 362 4.48 -12.48 17.99
C GLN A 362 3.72 -11.15 17.82
N LEU A 363 2.39 -11.19 17.80
CA LEU A 363 1.57 -9.98 17.72
C LEU A 363 1.67 -9.14 19.00
N SER A 364 1.75 -9.77 20.18
CA SER A 364 1.94 -9.07 21.45
C SER A 364 3.36 -8.49 21.58
N GLN A 365 4.39 -9.15 21.07
CA GLN A 365 5.75 -8.62 21.03
C GLN A 365 5.82 -7.39 20.11
N MET A 366 5.17 -7.44 18.93
CA MET A 366 4.99 -6.26 18.09
C MET A 366 4.23 -5.14 18.80
N MET A 367 3.21 -5.47 19.61
CA MET A 367 2.49 -4.46 20.41
C MET A 367 3.36 -3.84 21.51
N VAL A 368 4.22 -4.63 22.16
CA VAL A 368 5.18 -4.14 23.16
C VAL A 368 6.24 -3.27 22.50
N ASP A 369 6.71 -3.64 21.31
CA ASP A 369 7.66 -2.83 20.55
C ASP A 369 6.99 -1.53 20.06
N ILE A 370 5.70 -1.53 19.73
CA ILE A 370 4.91 -0.33 19.40
C ILE A 370 4.60 0.54 20.64
N GLN A 371 4.56 -0.04 21.85
CA GLN A 371 4.31 0.67 23.12
C GLN A 371 5.59 1.14 23.84
N LEU A 372 6.75 0.56 23.49
CA LEU A 372 8.08 0.94 23.99
C LEU A 372 8.87 1.81 23.00
N MET A 373 8.43 1.90 21.74
CA MET A 373 8.78 2.95 20.78
C MET A 373 7.89 4.17 20.99
#